data_AF-A0A9E4H275-F1
#
_entry.id   AF-A0A9E4H275-F1
#
_cell.length_a   1.000
_cell.length_b   1.000
_cell.length_c   1.000
_cell.angle_alpha   90.00
_cell.angle_beta   90.00
_cell.angle_gamma   90.00
#
_symmetry.space_group_name_H-M   'P 1'
#
loop_
_entity.id
_entity.type
_entity.pdbx_description
1 polymer ?
#
loop_
_entity_poly.entity_id
_entity_poly.type
_entity_poly.pdbx_seq_one_letter_code
_entity_poly.pdbx_strand_id
1 'polypeptide(L)' 'MKINTKYTDLLGRLVLKGTIEDEINVSGLLAGTYILRIGNESKRFVKE' A
#
# COMPACT_ATOMS: atom_id res chain seq x y z
N MET A 1 0.51 3.94 18.07
CA MET A 1 1.74 3.26 17.62
C MET A 1 1.82 3.48 16.12
N LYS A 2 2.74 4.32 15.66
CA LYS A 2 2.87 4.69 14.24
C LYS A 2 3.45 3.53 13.43
N ILE A 3 2.60 2.80 12.70
CA ILE A 3 3.04 1.74 11.79
C ILE A 3 3.19 2.34 10.39
N ASN A 4 4.43 2.39 9.90
CA ASN A 4 4.72 2.82 8.53
C ASN A 4 4.21 1.80 7.52
N THR A 5 3.52 2.29 6.50
CA THR A 5 2.99 1.49 5.39
C THR A 5 3.51 1.95 4.05
N LYS A 6 3.73 0.98 3.17
CA LYS A 6 4.21 1.19 1.81
C LYS A 6 3.40 0.35 0.85
N TYR A 7 2.94 0.95 -0.23
CA TYR A 7 2.30 0.25 -1.34
C TYR A 7 3.26 0.22 -2.50
N THR A 8 3.51 -0.97 -3.03
CA THR A 8 4.28 -1.15 -4.26
C THR A 8 3.41 -1.76 -5.34
N ASP A 9 3.67 -1.42 -6.60
CA ASP A 9 3.09 -2.17 -7.72
C ASP A 9 3.81 -3.52 -7.92
N LEU A 10 3.38 -4.28 -8.93
CA LEU A 10 3.98 -5.57 -9.28
C LEU A 10 5.44 -5.48 -9.75
N LEU A 11 5.89 -4.30 -10.17
CA LEU A 11 7.29 -4.04 -10.54
C LEU A 11 8.13 -3.63 -9.31
N GLY A 12 7.54 -3.58 -8.12
CA GLY A 12 8.20 -3.17 -6.89
C GLY A 12 8.36 -1.66 -6.74
N ARG A 13 7.75 -0.84 -7.61
CA ARG A 13 7.81 0.62 -7.52
C ARG A 13 6.92 1.10 -6.39
N LEU A 14 7.44 1.96 -5.52
CA LEU A 14 6.66 2.60 -4.46
C LEU A 14 5.64 3.56 -5.08
N VAL A 15 4.35 3.30 -4.84
CA VAL A 15 3.24 4.12 -5.36
C VAL A 15 2.56 4.94 -4.28
N LEU A 16 2.62 4.50 -3.02
CA LEU A 16 2.03 5.22 -1.89
C LEU A 16 2.79 4.89 -0.60
N LYS A 17 2.96 5.89 0.27
CA LYS A 17 3.51 5.74 1.61
C LYS A 17 2.59 6.45 2.61
N GLY A 18 2.30 5.80 3.74
CA GLY A 18 1.44 6.35 4.78
C GLY A 18 1.77 5.78 6.16
N THR A 19 0.90 6.07 7.12
CA THR A 19 0.97 5.54 8.48
C THR A 19 -0.43 5.05 8.85
N ILE A 20 -0.57 3.84 9.42
CA ILE A 20 -1.90 3.26 9.76
C ILE A 20 -2.63 4.01 10.88
N GLU A 21 -1.98 4.95 11.57
CA GLU A 21 -2.70 5.82 12.50
C GLU A 21 -3.80 6.65 11.81
N ASP A 22 -3.68 6.87 10.50
CA ASP A 22 -4.71 7.44 9.65
C ASP A 22 -5.09 6.44 8.55
N GLU A 23 -6.38 6.36 8.20
CA GLU A 23 -6.82 5.55 7.06
C GLU A 23 -6.03 5.90 5.80
N ILE A 24 -5.59 4.88 5.06
CA ILE A 24 -4.80 5.10 3.85
C ILE A 24 -5.75 5.21 2.66
N ASN A 25 -5.85 6.41 2.10
CA ASN A 25 -6.64 6.64 0.90
C ASN A 25 -5.92 6.09 -0.34
N VAL A 26 -6.51 5.05 -0.94
CA VAL A 26 -6.03 4.40 -2.17
C VAL A 26 -6.84 4.78 -3.41
N SER A 27 -7.71 5.80 -3.32
CA SER A 27 -8.60 6.21 -4.42
C SER A 27 -7.83 6.69 -5.65
N GLY A 28 -6.66 7.33 -5.44
CA GLY A 28 -5.80 7.83 -6.52
C GLY A 28 -4.93 6.77 -7.21
N LEU A 29 -4.95 5.52 -6.74
CA LEU A 29 -4.25 4.43 -7.43
C LEU A 29 -5.02 4.02 -8.69
N LEU A 30 -4.31 3.70 -9.77
CA LEU A 30 -4.92 3.13 -10.96
C LEU A 30 -5.44 1.72 -10.68
N ALA A 31 -6.39 1.24 -11.47
CA ALA A 31 -6.79 -0.17 -11.44
C ALA A 31 -5.57 -1.07 -11.65
N GLY A 32 -5.45 -2.13 -10.84
CA GLY A 32 -4.28 -2.99 -10.88
C GLY A 32 -4.04 -3.79 -9.60
N THR A 33 -2.95 -4.56 -9.60
CA THR A 33 -2.52 -5.33 -8.43
C THR A 33 -1.43 -4.58 -7.67
N TYR A 34 -1.56 -4.55 -6.35
CA TYR A 34 -0.62 -3.89 -5.45
C TYR A 34 -0.22 -4.81 -4.30
N ILE A 35 0.95 -4.53 -3.73
CA ILE A 35 1.47 -5.16 -2.51
C ILE A 35 1.54 -4.08 -1.43
N LEU A 36 0.72 -4.23 -0.41
CA LEU A 36 0.78 -3.47 0.83
C LEU A 36 1.81 -4.11 1.75
N ARG A 37 2.77 -3.33 2.25
CA ARG A 37 3.74 -3.73 3.27
C ARG A 37 3.46 -2.97 4.57
N ILE A 38 3.28 -3.70 5.65
CA ILE A 38 3.01 -3.21 7.01
C ILE A 38 4.07 -3.81 7.92
N GLY A 39 5.12 -3.06 8.26
CA GLY A 39 6.27 -3.63 8.98
C GLY A 39 6.90 -4.80 8.23
N ASN A 40 6.89 -6.00 8.83
CA ASN A 40 7.38 -7.25 8.24
C ASN A 40 6.31 -8.05 7.48
N GLU A 41 5.06 -7.60 7.50
CA GLU A 41 3.96 -8.27 6.83
C GLU A 41 3.74 -7.68 5.43
N SER A 42 3.27 -8.53 4.51
CA SER A 42 2.89 -8.11 3.17
C SER A 42 1.55 -8.72 2.77
N LYS A 43 0.67 -7.90 2.18
CA LYS A 43 -0.63 -8.31 1.67
C LYS A 43 -0.81 -7.86 0.23
N ARG A 44 -1.21 -8.77 -0.65
CA ARG A 44 -1.60 -8.44 -2.03
C ARG A 44 -3.07 -8.03 -2.06
N PHE A 45 -3.41 -7.01 -2.85
CA PHE A 45 -4.79 -6.67 -3.17
C PHE A 45 -4.93 -6.24 -4.63
N VAL A 46 -6.16 -6.30 -5.13
CA VAL A 46 -6.54 -5.87 -6.47
C VAL A 46 -7.45 -4.65 -6.32
N LYS A 47 -7.14 -3.59 -7.05
CA LYS A 47 -8.00 -2.41 -7.20
C LYS A 47 -8.71 -2.51 -8.54
N GLU A 48 -10.03 -2.56 -8.49
CA GLU A 48 -10.93 -2.43 -9.64
C GLU A 48 -11.13 -0.95 -10.01
#